data_AF-A0A319DX83-F1
#
_entry.id   AF-A0A319DX83-F1
#
_cell.length_a   1.000
_cell.length_b   1.000
_cell.length_c   1.000
_cell.angle_alpha   90.00
_cell.angle_beta   90.00
_cell.angle_gamma   90.00
#
_symmetry.space_group_name_H-M   'P 1'
#
loop_
_entity.id
_entity.type
_entity.pdbx_description
1 polymer ?
#
loop_
_entity_poly.entity_id
_entity_poly.type
_entity_poly.pdbx_seq_one_letter_code
_entity_poly.pdbx_strand_id
1 'polypeptide(L)'
;MVIQWAARLCSALPPGHVGQDRIIAFLEALRDLPRHEVAKVVFPTNEGEIVENMFQTMEVWLLDGRWLSLQEEFRELDLRWRNFQSAMARIKALNLINCEDLCALEMILPFDGWYPDLNDGKAEGFHWIAGQVIASVQWILRPEVGRYVYRECRKFERIVSDWPRVVWSMERWQQWKDQFEFVAREERRGGLLGWRVNVWFFMRERA
;
A
#
# COMPACT_ATOMS: atom_id res chain seq x y z
N MET A 1 -11.71 -7.12 -12.85
CA MET A 1 -12.30 -5.97 -13.58
C MET A 1 -12.45 -4.72 -12.69
N VAL A 2 -13.28 -4.68 -11.64
CA VAL A 2 -13.46 -3.47 -10.78
C VAL A 2 -12.17 -3.02 -10.07
N ILE A 3 -11.41 -3.98 -9.52
CA ILE A 3 -10.13 -3.75 -8.86
C ILE A 3 -9.13 -3.01 -9.76
N GLN A 4 -9.02 -3.43 -11.02
CA GLN A 4 -8.09 -2.83 -11.96
C GLN A 4 -8.49 -1.40 -12.34
N TRP A 5 -9.80 -1.15 -12.49
CA TRP A 5 -10.33 0.19 -12.68
C TRP A 5 -10.04 1.10 -11.49
N ALA A 6 -10.31 0.62 -10.28
CA ALA A 6 -10.02 1.37 -9.05
C ALA A 6 -8.53 1.70 -8.94
N ALA A 7 -7.64 0.75 -9.24
CA ALA A 7 -6.20 0.98 -9.23
C ALA A 7 -5.75 2.04 -10.26
N ARG A 8 -6.25 1.94 -11.50
CA ARG A 8 -5.98 2.93 -12.55
C ARG A 8 -6.44 4.32 -12.14
N LEU A 9 -7.67 4.45 -11.65
CA LEU A 9 -8.24 5.72 -11.21
C LEU A 9 -7.48 6.30 -10.00
N CYS A 10 -7.12 5.46 -9.02
CA CYS A 10 -6.31 5.85 -7.86
C CYS A 10 -4.94 6.42 -8.25
N SER A 11 -4.33 5.85 -9.31
CA SER A 11 -3.03 6.30 -9.81
C SER A 11 -3.10 7.59 -10.65
N ALA A 12 -4.25 7.85 -11.29
CA ALA A 12 -4.43 8.99 -12.18
C ALA A 12 -4.65 10.32 -11.43
N LEU A 13 -5.16 10.25 -10.19
CA LEU A 13 -5.57 11.42 -9.43
C LEU A 13 -4.56 11.75 -8.32
N PRO A 14 -4.13 13.01 -8.15
CA PRO A 14 -3.14 13.35 -7.14
C PRO A 14 -3.66 13.24 -5.70
N PRO A 15 -2.77 13.12 -4.69
CA PRO A 15 -3.16 13.12 -3.29
C PRO A 15 -4.02 14.34 -2.95
N GLY A 16 -5.18 14.12 -2.34
CA GLY A 16 -6.10 15.20 -1.94
C GLY A 16 -7.00 15.73 -3.05
N HIS A 17 -6.95 15.15 -4.25
CA HIS A 17 -7.91 15.47 -5.30
C HIS A 17 -9.30 14.90 -4.97
N VAL A 18 -10.35 15.69 -5.21
CA VAL A 18 -11.76 15.33 -4.95
C VAL A 18 -12.18 14.00 -5.61
N GLY A 19 -11.58 13.67 -6.76
CA GLY A 19 -11.84 12.39 -7.41
C GLY A 19 -11.35 11.17 -6.60
N GLN A 20 -10.26 11.28 -5.82
CA GLN A 20 -9.86 10.20 -4.91
C GLN A 20 -10.91 10.03 -3.80
N ASP A 21 -11.48 11.13 -3.29
CA ASP A 21 -12.53 11.09 -2.28
C ASP A 21 -13.78 10.39 -2.81
N ARG A 22 -14.17 10.66 -4.06
CA ARG A 22 -15.30 9.99 -4.72
C ARG A 22 -15.07 8.50 -4.92
N ILE A 23 -13.85 8.08 -5.26
CA ILE A 23 -13.50 6.66 -5.38
C ILE A 23 -13.63 5.97 -4.01
N ILE A 24 -13.13 6.60 -2.96
CA ILE A 24 -13.22 6.05 -1.60
C ILE A 24 -14.67 5.98 -1.14
N ALA A 25 -15.46 7.05 -1.33
CA ALA A 25 -16.88 7.05 -1.00
C ALA A 25 -17.65 5.98 -1.78
N PHE A 26 -17.28 5.73 -3.04
CA PHE A 26 -17.85 4.63 -3.82
C PHE A 26 -17.49 3.26 -3.21
N LEU A 27 -16.24 3.06 -2.78
CA LEU A 27 -15.82 1.81 -2.12
C LEU A 27 -16.50 1.62 -0.75
N GLU A 28 -16.73 2.70 0.00
CA GLU A 28 -17.51 2.68 1.24
C GLU A 28 -18.97 2.30 0.97
N ALA A 29 -19.60 2.94 -0.02
CA ALA A 29 -20.96 2.63 -0.42
C ALA A 29 -21.09 1.17 -0.89
N LEU A 30 -20.08 0.65 -1.60
CA LEU A 30 -20.01 -0.77 -1.92
C LEU A 30 -19.97 -1.61 -0.65
N ARG A 31 -19.03 -1.39 0.27
CA ARG A 31 -18.93 -2.16 1.54
C ARG A 31 -20.27 -2.23 2.29
N ASP A 32 -21.06 -1.16 2.25
CA ASP A 32 -22.31 -1.05 3.00
C ASP A 32 -23.52 -1.69 2.30
N LEU A 33 -23.37 -2.19 1.06
CA LEU A 33 -24.44 -2.94 0.40
C LEU A 33 -24.72 -4.27 1.12
N PRO A 34 -25.97 -4.76 1.08
CA PRO A 34 -26.31 -6.07 1.60
C PRO A 34 -25.43 -7.15 0.98
N ARG A 35 -24.98 -8.10 1.78
CA ARG A 35 -24.24 -9.26 1.27
C ARG A 35 -25.16 -10.04 0.34
N HIS A 36 -24.66 -10.35 -0.85
CA HIS A 36 -25.38 -11.16 -1.81
C HIS A 36 -24.71 -12.52 -1.93
N GLU A 37 -25.52 -13.55 -1.76
CA GLU A 37 -25.17 -14.92 -2.01
C GLU A 37 -25.34 -15.22 -3.49
N VAL A 38 -24.29 -15.72 -4.14
CA VAL A 38 -24.36 -16.18 -5.53
C VAL A 38 -24.01 -17.66 -5.58
N ALA A 39 -24.82 -18.42 -6.31
CA ALA A 39 -24.51 -19.82 -6.58
C ALA A 39 -23.27 -19.92 -7.48
N LYS A 40 -22.22 -20.55 -6.96
CA LYS A 40 -21.02 -20.94 -7.69
C LYS A 40 -21.15 -22.40 -8.09
N VAL A 41 -20.88 -22.69 -9.35
CA VAL A 41 -20.74 -24.07 -9.82
C VAL A 41 -19.35 -24.58 -9.46
N VAL A 42 -19.27 -25.67 -8.71
CA VAL A 42 -18.02 -26.36 -8.39
C VAL A 42 -17.91 -27.59 -9.29
N PHE A 43 -16.86 -27.61 -10.10
CA PHE A 43 -16.54 -28.76 -10.93
C PHE A 43 -15.61 -29.71 -10.16
N PRO A 44 -15.80 -31.03 -10.26
CA PRO A 44 -14.87 -32.01 -9.69
C PRO A 44 -13.47 -31.79 -10.26
N THR A 45 -12.48 -31.86 -9.38
CA THR A 45 -11.08 -31.56 -9.74
C THR A 45 -10.38 -32.80 -10.30
N ASN A 46 -10.90 -33.98 -9.96
CA ASN A 46 -10.37 -35.29 -10.36
C ASN A 46 -11.47 -36.16 -10.97
N GLU A 47 -11.10 -37.04 -11.91
CA GLU A 47 -12.01 -38.05 -12.45
C GLU A 47 -12.49 -39.00 -11.34
N GLY A 48 -13.81 -39.10 -11.15
CA GLY A 48 -14.44 -39.97 -10.15
C GLY A 48 -14.86 -39.28 -8.84
N GLU A 49 -14.57 -37.99 -8.67
CA GLU A 49 -15.02 -37.22 -7.51
C GLU A 49 -16.53 -36.89 -7.65
N ILE A 50 -17.35 -37.42 -6.74
CA ILE A 50 -18.79 -37.11 -6.67
C ILE A 50 -18.96 -35.86 -5.81
N VAL A 51 -19.25 -34.72 -6.45
CA VAL A 51 -19.59 -33.48 -5.75
C VAL A 51 -21.09 -33.52 -5.42
N GLU A 52 -21.44 -33.85 -4.17
CA GLU A 52 -22.83 -34.00 -3.70
C GLU A 52 -23.68 -32.72 -3.85
N ASN A 53 -23.07 -31.56 -4.05
CA ASN A 53 -23.76 -30.31 -4.41
C ASN A 53 -22.93 -29.49 -5.39
N MET A 54 -23.23 -29.60 -6.69
CA MET A 54 -22.57 -28.83 -7.75
C MET A 54 -22.76 -27.32 -7.58
N PHE A 55 -23.80 -26.88 -6.86
CA PHE A 55 -24.07 -25.49 -6.55
C PHE A 55 -23.70 -25.22 -5.10
N GLN A 56 -22.58 -24.52 -4.89
CA GLN A 56 -22.22 -23.99 -3.59
C GLN A 56 -22.56 -22.50 -3.53
N THR A 57 -23.13 -22.06 -2.42
CA THR A 57 -23.34 -20.63 -2.19
C THR A 57 -22.02 -19.97 -1.84
N MET A 58 -21.65 -18.94 -2.58
CA MET A 58 -20.50 -18.10 -2.26
C MET A 58 -21.02 -16.71 -1.87
N GLU A 59 -20.64 -16.22 -0.70
CA GLU A 59 -20.80 -14.79 -0.39
C GLU A 59 -19.92 -14.00 -1.35
N VAL A 60 -20.53 -13.21 -2.24
CA VAL A 60 -19.77 -12.42 -3.20
C VAL A 60 -19.42 -11.07 -2.57
N TRP A 61 -18.14 -10.94 -2.19
CA TRP A 61 -17.44 -9.66 -2.16
C TRP A 61 -16.13 -9.78 -2.96
N LEU A 62 -15.93 -8.85 -3.91
CA LEU A 62 -14.75 -8.82 -4.77
C LEU A 62 -13.50 -8.22 -4.09
N LEU A 63 -13.60 -7.67 -2.88
CA LEU A 63 -12.53 -6.85 -2.28
C LEU A 63 -11.53 -7.62 -1.42
N ASP A 64 -11.73 -8.92 -1.21
CA ASP A 64 -10.84 -9.79 -0.42
C ASP A 64 -9.75 -10.48 -1.27
N GLY A 65 -9.64 -10.12 -2.55
CA GLY A 65 -8.61 -10.64 -3.47
C GLY A 65 -7.26 -9.93 -3.32
N ARG A 66 -6.16 -10.64 -3.58
CA ARG A 66 -4.80 -10.07 -3.61
C ARG A 66 -4.62 -9.16 -4.83
N TRP A 67 -4.31 -7.88 -4.62
CA TRP A 67 -4.13 -6.85 -5.66
C TRP A 67 -2.73 -6.89 -6.35
N LEU A 68 -1.92 -7.89 -6.03
CA LEU A 68 -0.52 -8.02 -6.48
C LEU A 68 -0.33 -7.97 -8.00
N SER A 69 -1.33 -8.36 -8.81
CA SER A 69 -1.25 -8.37 -10.27
C SER A 69 -1.32 -6.97 -10.94
N LEU A 70 -1.39 -5.89 -10.16
CA LEU A 70 -1.54 -4.53 -10.66
C LEU A 70 -0.26 -3.70 -10.70
N GLN A 71 0.86 -4.22 -10.18
CA GLN A 71 2.13 -3.48 -10.14
C GLN A 71 2.68 -3.14 -11.56
N GLU A 72 2.35 -3.94 -12.58
CA GLU A 72 2.92 -3.79 -13.93
C GLU A 72 2.33 -2.63 -14.76
N GLU A 73 1.24 -1.98 -14.33
CA GLU A 73 0.56 -0.93 -15.12
C GLU A 73 1.13 0.50 -14.95
N PHE A 74 2.13 0.70 -14.08
CA PHE A 74 2.62 2.03 -13.71
C PHE A 74 3.96 2.38 -14.40
N ARG A 75 3.94 2.62 -15.71
CA ARG A 75 5.14 2.99 -16.51
C ARG A 75 5.64 4.43 -16.32
N GLU A 76 4.82 5.33 -15.75
CA GLU A 76 5.24 6.68 -15.32
C GLU A 76 5.45 6.66 -13.80
N LEU A 77 6.57 6.05 -13.38
CA LEU A 77 6.72 5.45 -12.05
C LEU A 77 6.44 6.42 -10.89
N ASP A 78 7.07 7.59 -10.81
CA ASP A 78 7.07 8.32 -9.52
C ASP A 78 5.74 9.01 -9.18
N LEU A 79 5.12 9.69 -10.15
CA LEU A 79 3.88 10.46 -9.89
C LEU A 79 2.67 9.55 -9.73
N ARG A 80 2.52 8.55 -10.62
CA ARG A 80 1.39 7.62 -10.56
C ARG A 80 1.50 6.70 -9.36
N TRP A 81 2.71 6.29 -8.99
CA TRP A 81 2.95 5.52 -7.78
C TRP A 81 2.62 6.31 -6.51
N ARG A 82 3.08 7.56 -6.39
CA ARG A 82 2.70 8.44 -5.27
C ARG A 82 1.19 8.58 -5.14
N ASN A 83 0.51 8.86 -6.26
CA ASN A 83 -0.94 9.02 -6.29
C ASN A 83 -1.65 7.74 -5.81
N PHE A 84 -1.19 6.60 -6.32
CA PHE A 84 -1.70 5.28 -5.96
C PHE A 84 -1.50 4.97 -4.47
N GLN A 85 -0.30 5.21 -3.92
CA GLN A 85 -0.02 5.00 -2.49
C GLN A 85 -0.89 5.88 -1.59
N SER A 86 -1.17 7.13 -1.97
CA SER A 86 -2.12 8.00 -1.24
C SER A 86 -3.51 7.41 -1.16
N ALA A 87 -4.01 6.84 -2.26
CA ALA A 87 -5.33 6.21 -2.26
C ALA A 87 -5.32 4.90 -1.45
N MET A 88 -4.32 4.03 -1.67
CA MET A 88 -4.20 2.75 -0.98
C MET A 88 -4.11 2.92 0.54
N ALA A 89 -3.33 3.89 1.01
CA ALA A 89 -3.18 4.15 2.43
C ALA A 89 -4.50 4.53 3.10
N ARG A 90 -5.33 5.36 2.42
CA ARG A 90 -6.67 5.74 2.90
C ARG A 90 -7.65 4.57 2.87
N ILE A 91 -7.68 3.82 1.77
CA ILE A 91 -8.52 2.63 1.59
C ILE A 91 -8.23 1.60 2.68
N LYS A 92 -6.95 1.36 2.98
CA LYS A 92 -6.52 0.45 4.03
C LYS A 92 -6.86 0.97 5.43
N ALA A 93 -6.62 2.26 5.70
CA ALA A 93 -6.95 2.86 6.99
C ALA A 93 -8.46 2.84 7.31
N LEU A 94 -9.31 2.83 6.27
CA LEU A 94 -10.76 2.66 6.38
C LEU A 94 -11.22 1.20 6.39
N ASN A 95 -10.27 0.25 6.37
CA ASN A 95 -10.51 -1.18 6.30
C ASN A 95 -11.45 -1.60 5.15
N LEU A 96 -11.32 -0.93 4.00
CA LEU A 96 -12.15 -1.23 2.83
C LEU A 96 -11.58 -2.40 2.04
N ILE A 97 -10.25 -2.48 1.96
CA ILE A 97 -9.52 -3.46 1.15
C ILE A 97 -8.20 -3.79 1.84
N ASN A 98 -7.81 -5.06 1.83
CA ASN A 98 -6.47 -5.45 2.27
C ASN A 98 -5.44 -5.27 1.14
N CYS A 99 -4.67 -4.19 1.19
CA CYS A 99 -3.62 -3.87 0.22
C CYS A 99 -2.24 -3.68 0.87
N GLU A 100 -1.96 -4.37 1.98
CA GLU A 100 -0.68 -4.29 2.71
C GLU A 100 0.51 -4.67 1.82
N ASP A 101 0.34 -5.68 0.96
CA ASP A 101 1.38 -6.13 0.02
C ASP A 101 1.83 -5.06 -0.98
N LEU A 102 1.02 -4.01 -1.16
CA LEU A 102 1.28 -2.90 -2.07
C LEU A 102 1.84 -1.67 -1.36
N CYS A 103 2.12 -1.76 -0.06
CA CYS A 103 2.64 -0.65 0.73
C CYS A 103 4.08 -0.30 0.31
N ALA A 104 4.29 0.93 -0.16
CA ALA A 104 5.63 1.39 -0.56
C ALA A 104 6.63 1.48 0.61
N LEU A 105 6.17 1.48 1.87
CA LEU A 105 7.06 1.54 3.04
C LEU A 105 8.03 0.35 3.13
N GLU A 106 7.68 -0.82 2.60
CA GLU A 106 8.63 -1.94 2.52
C GLU A 106 9.72 -1.69 1.46
N MET A 107 9.38 -1.03 0.35
CA MET A 107 10.29 -0.81 -0.78
C MET A 107 11.40 0.20 -0.47
N ILE A 108 11.28 0.97 0.62
CA ILE A 108 12.34 1.87 1.06
C ILE A 108 13.31 1.20 2.02
N LEU A 109 13.14 -0.07 2.36
CA LEU A 109 14.01 -0.74 3.32
C LEU A 109 15.13 -1.55 2.64
N PRO A 110 16.37 -1.58 3.19
CA PRO A 110 17.53 -2.20 2.52
C PRO A 110 17.45 -3.70 2.24
N PHE A 111 16.54 -4.44 2.87
CA PHE A 111 16.36 -5.87 2.62
C PHE A 111 15.38 -6.15 1.48
N ASP A 112 14.68 -5.15 0.95
CA ASP A 112 13.82 -5.33 -0.20
C ASP A 112 14.67 -5.69 -1.44
N GLY A 113 14.24 -6.69 -2.20
CA GLY A 113 15.01 -7.18 -3.35
C GLY A 113 15.20 -6.15 -4.47
N TRP A 114 14.41 -5.07 -4.48
CA TRP A 114 14.53 -3.97 -5.42
C TRP A 114 15.31 -2.78 -4.87
N TYR A 115 15.76 -2.84 -3.61
CA TYR A 115 16.52 -1.76 -3.00
C TYR A 115 17.89 -1.60 -3.68
N PRO A 116 18.24 -0.42 -4.20
CA PRO A 116 19.48 -0.21 -4.93
C PRO A 116 20.68 -0.14 -3.97
N ASP A 117 21.87 -0.55 -4.45
CA ASP A 117 23.11 -0.29 -3.72
C ASP A 117 23.46 1.20 -3.77
N LEU A 118 23.13 1.92 -2.70
CA LEU A 118 23.39 3.36 -2.60
C LEU A 118 24.88 3.70 -2.43
N ASN A 119 25.75 2.70 -2.20
CA ASN A 119 27.20 2.90 -2.09
C ASN A 119 27.90 2.91 -3.45
N ASP A 120 27.24 2.44 -4.51
CA ASP A 120 27.84 2.41 -5.85
C ASP A 120 27.98 3.82 -6.48
N GLY A 121 27.40 4.84 -5.82
CA GLY A 121 27.50 6.24 -6.18
C GLY A 121 26.62 6.66 -7.36
N LYS A 122 25.83 5.75 -7.95
CA LYS A 122 25.03 6.02 -9.15
C LYS A 122 23.77 6.81 -8.83
N ALA A 123 23.48 7.81 -9.66
CA ALA A 123 22.33 8.68 -9.49
C ALA A 123 21.00 7.92 -9.65
N GLU A 124 20.97 6.87 -10.47
CA GLU A 124 19.78 6.07 -10.75
C GLU A 124 19.21 5.41 -9.49
N GLY A 125 20.07 4.84 -8.63
CA GLY A 125 19.66 4.26 -7.35
C GLY A 125 19.06 5.31 -6.41
N PHE A 126 19.68 6.49 -6.35
CA PHE A 126 19.18 7.60 -5.55
C PHE A 126 17.85 8.18 -6.07
N HIS A 127 17.65 8.23 -7.39
CA HIS A 127 16.38 8.64 -7.98
C HIS A 127 15.27 7.63 -7.70
N TRP A 128 15.57 6.33 -7.85
CA TRP A 128 14.62 5.27 -7.55
C TRP A 128 14.15 5.34 -6.09
N ILE A 129 15.07 5.43 -5.12
CA ILE A 129 14.69 5.50 -3.70
C ILE A 129 13.95 6.81 -3.38
N ALA A 130 14.25 7.91 -4.07
CA ALA A 130 13.51 9.16 -3.89
C ALA A 130 12.05 9.04 -4.33
N GLY A 131 11.78 8.38 -5.46
CA GLY A 131 10.42 8.05 -5.91
C GLY A 131 9.67 7.20 -4.89
N GLN A 132 10.32 6.15 -4.37
CA GLN A 132 9.73 5.27 -3.35
C GLN A 132 9.46 6.00 -2.03
N VAL A 133 10.32 6.91 -1.60
CA VAL A 133 10.13 7.75 -0.41
C VAL A 133 8.92 8.66 -0.57
N ILE A 134 8.80 9.35 -1.71
CA ILE A 134 7.66 10.22 -2.02
C ILE A 134 6.34 9.44 -2.02
N ALA A 135 6.36 8.17 -2.39
CA ALA A 135 5.19 7.32 -2.36
C ALA A 135 4.92 6.77 -0.94
N SER A 136 5.94 6.32 -0.23
CA SER A 136 5.89 5.81 1.14
C SER A 136 5.35 6.81 2.13
N VAL A 137 5.73 8.08 1.98
CA VAL A 137 5.27 9.16 2.84
C VAL A 137 3.75 9.29 2.90
N GLN A 138 3.04 8.87 1.85
CA GLN A 138 1.58 8.99 1.78
C GLN A 138 0.88 8.14 2.85
N TRP A 139 1.56 7.12 3.37
CA TRP A 139 1.08 6.29 4.49
C TRP A 139 1.20 6.95 5.86
N ILE A 140 1.93 8.05 5.95
CA ILE A 140 2.26 8.68 7.23
C ILE A 140 1.83 10.15 7.26
N LEU A 141 1.86 10.84 6.12
CA LEU A 141 1.62 12.28 6.02
C LEU A 141 0.21 12.70 6.50
N ARG A 142 -0.81 11.89 6.21
CA ARG A 142 -2.20 12.18 6.61
C ARG A 142 -2.43 11.77 8.07
N PRO A 143 -2.93 12.66 8.95
CA PRO A 143 -3.15 12.38 10.36
C PRO A 143 -3.89 11.07 10.66
N GLU A 144 -4.98 10.83 9.96
CA GLU A 144 -5.84 9.66 10.10
C GLU A 144 -5.15 8.36 9.66
N VAL A 145 -4.41 8.42 8.54
CA VAL A 145 -3.68 7.29 7.98
C VAL A 145 -2.44 6.98 8.83
N GLY A 146 -1.64 7.99 9.18
CA GLY A 146 -0.46 7.80 10.02
C GLY A 146 -0.80 7.24 11.40
N ARG A 147 -1.90 7.70 12.02
CA ARG A 147 -2.41 7.09 13.27
C ARG A 147 -2.87 5.66 13.09
N TYR A 148 -3.44 5.31 11.94
CA TYR A 148 -3.78 3.93 11.62
C TYR A 148 -2.51 3.07 11.57
N VAL A 149 -1.53 3.45 10.75
CA VAL A 149 -0.25 2.72 10.60
C VAL A 149 0.44 2.55 11.96
N TYR A 150 0.57 3.62 12.74
CA TYR A 150 1.20 3.55 14.06
C TYR A 150 0.46 2.59 15.01
N ARG A 151 -0.88 2.59 15.00
CA ARG A 151 -1.68 1.64 15.81
C ARG A 151 -1.48 0.20 15.36
N GLU A 152 -1.36 -0.06 14.06
CA GLU A 152 -1.06 -1.41 13.54
C GLU A 152 0.35 -1.85 13.96
N CYS A 153 1.36 -0.97 13.84
CA CYS A 153 2.72 -1.24 14.29
C CYS A 153 2.79 -1.58 15.78
N ARG A 154 2.01 -0.90 16.64
CA ARG A 154 1.98 -1.17 18.08
C ARG A 154 1.45 -2.54 18.46
N LYS A 155 0.81 -3.28 17.56
CA LYS A 155 0.35 -4.65 17.82
C LYS A 155 1.52 -5.65 17.88
N PHE A 156 2.64 -5.32 17.25
CA PHE A 156 3.79 -6.21 17.13
C PHE A 156 5.11 -5.45 17.35
N GLU A 157 5.93 -5.90 18.29
CA GLU A 157 7.25 -5.29 18.50
C GLU A 157 8.19 -5.58 17.33
N ARG A 158 8.24 -6.85 16.90
CA ARG A 158 9.07 -7.36 15.80
C ARG A 158 8.30 -8.32 14.92
N ILE A 159 8.76 -8.50 13.69
CA ILE A 159 8.22 -9.52 12.78
C ILE A 159 8.85 -10.87 13.16
N VAL A 160 8.01 -11.83 13.57
CA VAL A 160 8.47 -13.16 14.04
C VAL A 160 8.44 -14.21 12.92
N SER A 161 7.70 -13.95 11.85
CA SER A 161 7.55 -14.84 10.69
C SER A 161 7.33 -14.01 9.43
N ASP A 162 7.93 -14.46 8.32
CA ASP A 162 7.66 -13.89 6.99
C ASP A 162 6.27 -14.27 6.45
N TRP A 163 5.60 -15.24 7.10
CA TRP A 163 4.26 -15.72 6.73
C TRP A 163 3.28 -15.79 7.91
N PRO A 164 2.07 -15.22 7.78
CA PRO A 164 1.64 -14.28 6.72
C PRO A 164 2.53 -13.02 6.71
N ARG A 165 2.70 -12.36 5.55
CA ARG A 165 3.55 -11.18 5.44
C ARG A 165 3.05 -10.08 6.38
N VAL A 166 3.78 -9.83 7.46
CA VAL A 166 3.46 -8.76 8.41
C VAL A 166 4.25 -7.52 8.03
N VAL A 167 3.55 -6.48 7.56
CA VAL A 167 4.18 -5.20 7.21
C VAL A 167 4.34 -4.28 8.45
N TRP A 168 3.46 -4.44 9.43
CA TRP A 168 3.35 -3.49 10.55
C TRP A 168 4.04 -4.04 11.82
N SER A 169 5.12 -3.38 12.24
CA SER A 169 5.74 -3.59 13.55
C SER A 169 6.43 -2.32 14.05
N MET A 170 6.73 -2.24 15.35
CA MET A 170 7.50 -1.13 15.92
C MET A 170 8.95 -1.11 15.42
N GLU A 171 9.56 -2.26 15.17
CA GLU A 171 10.86 -2.37 14.51
C GLU A 171 10.83 -1.75 13.10
N ARG A 172 9.84 -2.12 12.28
CA ARG A 172 9.64 -1.52 10.95
C ARG A 172 9.40 -0.02 11.03
N TRP A 173 8.59 0.42 11.99
CA TRP A 173 8.35 1.85 12.23
C TRP A 173 9.65 2.62 12.48
N GLN A 174 10.56 2.07 13.28
CA GLN A 174 11.85 2.69 13.52
C GLN A 174 12.75 2.64 12.27
N GLN A 175 12.79 1.52 11.55
CA GLN A 175 13.53 1.40 10.29
C GLN A 175 13.05 2.42 9.24
N TRP A 176 11.74 2.64 9.12
CA TRP A 176 11.20 3.67 8.22
C TRP A 176 11.67 5.06 8.63
N LYS A 177 11.60 5.41 9.92
CA LYS A 177 12.09 6.70 10.43
C LYS A 177 13.56 6.92 10.07
N ASP A 178 14.40 5.93 10.36
CA ASP A 178 15.84 6.00 10.09
C ASP A 178 16.09 6.19 8.59
N GLN A 179 15.36 5.46 7.75
CA GLN A 179 15.47 5.58 6.31
C GLN A 179 15.01 6.95 5.80
N PHE A 180 13.87 7.46 6.26
CA PHE A 180 13.41 8.80 5.90
C PHE A 180 14.43 9.88 6.30
N GLU A 181 15.06 9.74 7.47
CA GLU A 181 16.11 10.63 7.94
C GLU A 181 17.38 10.56 7.09
N PHE A 182 17.86 9.35 6.79
CA PHE A 182 19.00 9.12 5.91
C PHE A 182 18.80 9.78 4.53
N VAL A 183 17.67 9.47 3.90
CA VAL A 183 17.21 10.02 2.63
C VAL A 183 17.05 11.55 2.68
N ALA A 184 16.58 12.11 3.80
CA ALA A 184 16.41 13.54 3.96
C ALA A 184 17.74 14.30 4.08
N ARG A 185 18.77 13.69 4.67
CA ARG A 185 20.10 14.30 4.86
C ARG A 185 20.98 14.30 3.61
N GLU A 186 20.69 13.44 2.64
CA GLU A 186 21.48 13.33 1.41
C GLU A 186 21.44 14.65 0.59
N GLU A 187 22.62 15.27 0.40
CA GLU A 187 22.80 16.59 -0.20
C GLU A 187 22.80 16.58 -1.73
N ARG A 188 23.07 15.43 -2.36
CA ARG A 188 22.99 15.24 -3.83
C ARG A 188 21.60 15.52 -4.43
N ARG A 189 20.61 15.85 -3.59
CA ARG A 189 19.20 16.07 -3.89
C ARG A 189 18.82 17.55 -3.98
N GLY A 190 19.60 18.35 -4.68
CA GLY A 190 19.24 19.74 -4.97
C GLY A 190 17.88 19.83 -5.65
N GLY A 191 16.79 20.04 -4.90
CA GLY A 191 15.46 20.31 -5.44
C GLY A 191 14.24 19.87 -4.63
N LEU A 192 14.31 18.88 -3.73
CA LEU A 192 13.09 18.31 -3.07
C LEU A 192 12.83 18.86 -1.65
N LEU A 193 13.02 20.17 -1.45
CA LEU A 193 12.95 20.86 -0.15
C LEU A 193 11.57 20.82 0.53
N GLY A 194 10.47 20.60 -0.21
CA GLY A 194 9.10 20.66 0.34
C GLY A 194 8.70 19.50 1.25
N TRP A 195 9.30 18.31 1.11
CA TRP A 195 8.94 17.12 1.89
C TRP A 195 9.70 17.01 3.22
N ARG A 196 10.87 17.65 3.34
CA ARG A 196 11.75 17.56 4.51
C ARG A 196 11.07 18.00 5.82
N VAL A 197 10.16 18.98 5.76
CA VAL A 197 9.57 19.60 6.96
C VAL A 197 8.37 18.81 7.48
N ASN A 198 7.43 18.40 6.64
CA ASN A 198 6.15 17.82 7.12
C ASN A 198 6.27 16.38 7.61
N VAL A 199 7.14 15.57 7.01
CA VAL A 199 7.30 14.15 7.37
C VAL A 199 8.01 13.99 8.68
N TRP A 200 9.10 14.75 8.85
CA TRP A 200 9.94 14.70 10.02
C TRP A 200 9.22 15.27 11.24
N PHE A 201 8.43 16.34 11.06
CA PHE A 201 7.56 16.88 12.10
C PHE A 201 6.47 15.87 12.51
N PHE A 202 5.83 15.22 11.54
CA PHE A 202 4.80 14.22 11.81
C PHE A 202 5.33 12.99 12.57
N MET A 203 6.52 12.49 12.22
CA MET A 203 7.11 11.33 12.90
C MET A 203 7.76 11.66 14.25
N ARG A 204 8.12 12.93 14.50
CA ARG A 204 8.75 13.37 15.76
C ARG A 204 7.73 13.79 16.82
N GLU A 205 6.61 14.40 16.44
CA GLU A 205 5.66 14.98 17.40
C GLU A 205 4.52 14.05 17.86
N ARG A 206 4.36 12.86 17.27
CA ARG A 206 3.22 11.97 17.56
C ARG A 206 3.61 10.55 18.02
N ALA A 207 4.82 10.39 18.56
CA ALA A 207 5.21 9.23 19.35
C ALA A 207 4.69 9.35 20.79
#